data_AF-A0A444GMZ3-F1
#
_entry.id   AF-A0A444GMZ3-F1
#
_cell.length_a   1.000
_cell.length_b   1.000
_cell.length_c   1.000
_cell.angle_alpha   90.00
_cell.angle_beta   90.00
_cell.angle_gamma   90.00
#
_symmetry.space_group_name_H-M   'P 1'
#
loop_
_entity.id
_entity.type
_entity.pdbx_description
1 polymer ?
#
loop_
_entity_poly.entity_id
_entity_poly.type
_entity_poly.pdbx_seq_one_letter_code
_entity_poly.pdbx_strand_id
1 'polypeptide(L)'
;MTNAFTRFIVFALLFLLPLTFSAQVQQEVPPPYNIKTVSFLRGNENVYPFFRLGESFSFSFDDLFGNEANYYYTITHCNYDWTPSSQLTVNDYIQGFDNQRIQNYENSFNTLQIYSRYTLSFPNKFTKLLLSGNYILKILNDDREVVFSRRFILYEEQVAVPVQVKRARDMAVIQEKQNLEFSIKSKAIIFQSPLQNVKVALFQNGRFDNAIYNVKPQYTIGNDLIYKYDKETQFWAGNEYLYFDNKDIRNAVNNVLRITAGEIYNTILYPTEARSGKTYTYYPDVNGNFQVRNINLNVSNPVLESDYSWVFFSLSAPAFYEKKDLYVGGMFNNYSKTPEYKMDYNEKTAMYEKAIMVKQGFTNYMYVTADKNGKVDGEHVVDGNFYQTENEYTILVYYRENNDRYDKVIGIGSANSENIIN
;
A
#
# COMPACT_ATOMS: atom_id res chain seq x y z
N MET A 1 16.55 -20.30 59.97
CA MET A 1 17.53 -19.79 58.98
C MET A 1 17.28 -20.26 57.54
N THR A 2 16.45 -21.28 57.30
CA THR A 2 16.20 -21.85 55.96
C THR A 2 15.28 -21.01 55.06
N ASN A 3 14.34 -20.22 55.60
CA ASN A 3 13.38 -19.43 54.80
C ASN A 3 13.95 -18.13 54.19
N ALA A 4 15.01 -17.57 54.77
CA ALA A 4 15.63 -16.35 54.24
C ALA A 4 16.48 -16.65 52.99
N PHE A 5 17.17 -17.80 53.01
CA PHE A 5 18.04 -18.23 51.91
C PHE A 5 17.25 -18.61 50.66
N THR A 6 16.10 -19.27 50.81
CA THR A 6 15.18 -19.58 49.69
C THR A 6 14.56 -18.34 49.07
N ARG A 7 14.19 -17.34 49.89
CA ARG A 7 13.68 -16.04 49.39
C ARG A 7 14.73 -15.28 48.60
N PHE A 8 16.00 -15.33 49.02
CA PHE A 8 17.11 -14.69 48.30
C PHE A 8 17.41 -15.37 46.94
N ILE A 9 17.33 -16.70 46.89
CA ILE A 9 17.51 -17.47 45.64
C ILE A 9 16.37 -17.19 44.66
N VAL A 10 15.11 -17.09 45.12
CA VAL A 10 13.96 -16.75 44.26
C VAL A 10 14.08 -15.32 43.71
N PHE A 11 14.55 -14.36 44.52
CA PHE A 11 14.80 -12.99 44.06
C PHE A 11 15.96 -12.91 43.05
N ALA A 12 17.01 -13.71 43.23
CA ALA A 12 18.13 -13.78 42.29
C ALA A 12 17.76 -14.47 40.96
N LEU A 13 16.86 -15.45 40.98
CA LEU A 13 16.33 -16.11 39.77
C LEU A 13 15.39 -15.19 38.95
N LEU A 14 14.69 -14.26 39.59
CA LEU A 14 13.85 -13.26 38.91
C LEU A 14 14.67 -12.20 38.14
N PHE A 15 15.92 -11.94 38.55
CA PHE A 15 16.86 -11.07 37.83
C PHE A 15 17.63 -11.78 36.70
N LEU A 16 17.50 -13.11 36.57
CA LEU A 16 18.12 -13.92 35.52
C LEU A 16 17.18 -14.23 34.34
N LEU A 17 15.95 -13.70 34.35
CA LEU A 17 15.09 -13.73 33.17
C LEU A 17 15.64 -12.73 32.15
N PRO A 18 16.14 -13.18 30.98
CA PRO A 18 16.54 -12.25 29.94
C PRO A 18 15.28 -11.49 29.50
N LEU A 19 15.25 -10.19 29.78
CA LEU A 19 14.32 -9.26 29.16
C LEU A 19 14.62 -9.23 27.67
N THR A 20 14.06 -10.17 26.91
CA THR A 20 14.07 -10.11 25.46
C THR A 20 13.16 -8.95 25.06
N PHE A 21 13.75 -7.77 24.88
CA PHE A 21 13.11 -6.67 24.17
C PHE A 21 12.93 -7.10 22.71
N SER A 22 11.79 -7.73 22.40
CA SER A 22 11.37 -7.89 21.02
C SER A 22 10.99 -6.53 20.49
N ALA A 23 11.74 -6.02 19.51
CA ALA A 23 11.37 -4.80 18.81
C ALA A 23 9.99 -5.01 18.17
N GLN A 24 9.05 -4.10 18.46
CA GLN A 24 7.69 -4.22 17.95
C GLN A 24 7.67 -3.93 16.45
N VAL A 25 6.99 -4.81 15.70
CA VAL A 25 6.69 -4.62 14.27
C VAL A 25 6.04 -3.25 14.09
N GLN A 26 6.62 -2.44 13.21
CA GLN A 26 6.06 -1.13 12.91
C GLN A 26 4.84 -1.30 11.99
N GLN A 27 3.70 -0.83 12.48
CA GLN A 27 2.47 -0.74 11.71
C GLN A 27 2.30 0.67 11.17
N GLU A 28 1.64 0.79 10.02
CA GLU A 28 1.25 2.11 9.53
C GLU A 28 0.15 2.70 10.42
N VAL A 29 0.32 3.95 10.81
CA VAL A 29 -0.74 4.77 11.39
C VAL A 29 -1.53 5.41 10.24
N PRO A 30 -2.85 5.16 10.11
CA PRO A 30 -3.65 5.76 9.06
C PRO A 30 -3.78 7.28 9.26
N PRO A 31 -3.94 8.06 8.16
CA PRO A 31 -4.14 9.50 8.25
C PRO A 31 -5.41 9.85 9.04
N PRO A 32 -5.40 10.94 9.83
CA PRO A 32 -6.62 11.52 10.36
C PRO A 32 -7.45 12.12 9.21
N TYR A 33 -8.71 12.44 9.50
CA TYR A 33 -9.67 12.84 8.47
C TYR A 33 -9.23 14.04 7.63
N ASN A 34 -8.55 15.04 8.22
CA ASN A 34 -8.10 16.22 7.49
C ASN A 34 -6.94 15.94 6.53
N ILE A 35 -6.24 14.82 6.66
CA ILE A 35 -5.14 14.46 5.75
C ILE A 35 -5.67 13.58 4.63
N LYS A 36 -5.57 14.05 3.38
CA LYS A 36 -6.05 13.35 2.18
C LYS A 36 -5.00 13.27 1.09
N THR A 37 -5.29 12.44 0.09
CA THR A 37 -4.49 12.29 -1.14
C THR A 37 -3.00 12.02 -0.83
N VAL A 38 -2.77 11.13 0.15
CA VAL A 38 -1.43 10.71 0.58
C VAL A 38 -0.85 9.76 -0.47
N SER A 39 0.22 10.18 -1.14
CA SER A 39 0.81 9.38 -2.21
C SER A 39 2.31 9.61 -2.38
N PHE A 40 2.99 8.56 -2.88
CA PHE A 40 4.33 8.69 -3.42
C PHE A 40 4.27 8.94 -4.92
N LEU A 41 5.16 9.79 -5.41
CA LEU A 41 5.19 10.26 -6.78
C LEU A 41 6.57 10.05 -7.42
N ARG A 42 6.58 9.62 -8.67
CA ARG A 42 7.73 9.74 -9.57
C ARG A 42 7.41 10.82 -10.60
N GLY A 43 8.09 11.95 -10.52
CA GLY A 43 7.63 13.16 -11.22
C GLY A 43 6.24 13.58 -10.69
N ASN A 44 5.24 13.62 -11.58
CA ASN A 44 3.86 13.95 -11.24
C ASN A 44 2.92 12.73 -11.19
N GLU A 45 3.45 11.52 -11.35
CA GLU A 45 2.67 10.30 -11.40
C GLU A 45 2.68 9.58 -10.06
N ASN A 46 1.50 9.16 -9.60
CA ASN A 46 1.34 8.30 -8.45
C ASN A 46 1.94 6.92 -8.76
N VAL A 47 2.81 6.42 -7.89
CA VAL A 47 3.48 5.12 -8.06
C VAL A 47 3.42 4.29 -6.78
N TYR A 48 3.50 2.97 -6.93
CA TYR A 48 3.71 2.07 -5.79
C TYR A 48 5.04 2.41 -5.08
N PRO A 49 5.13 2.25 -3.75
CA PRO A 49 6.23 2.79 -2.98
C PRO A 49 7.47 1.88 -3.00
N PHE A 50 7.91 1.47 -4.19
CA PHE A 50 9.11 0.69 -4.45
C PHE A 50 10.06 1.55 -5.29
N PHE A 51 11.18 1.96 -4.69
CA PHE A 51 12.11 2.89 -5.32
C PHE A 51 13.51 2.30 -5.44
N ARG A 52 14.19 2.56 -6.56
CA ARG A 52 15.60 2.21 -6.70
C ARG A 52 16.45 3.08 -5.78
N LEU A 53 17.39 2.47 -5.07
CA LEU A 53 18.34 3.20 -4.23
C LEU A 53 19.08 4.27 -5.05
N GLY A 54 18.98 5.52 -4.61
CA GLY A 54 19.57 6.68 -5.28
C GLY A 54 18.68 7.35 -6.33
N GLU A 55 17.51 6.80 -6.65
CA GLU A 55 16.55 7.49 -7.52
C GLU A 55 15.82 8.61 -6.79
N SER A 56 15.26 9.55 -7.56
CA SER A 56 14.47 10.65 -7.02
C SER A 56 12.98 10.32 -7.01
N PHE A 57 12.32 10.55 -5.89
CA PHE A 57 10.88 10.42 -5.73
C PHE A 57 10.37 11.50 -4.77
N SER A 58 9.06 11.66 -4.68
CA SER A 58 8.46 12.54 -3.68
C SER A 58 7.29 11.88 -2.96
N PHE A 59 6.93 12.46 -1.84
CA PHE A 59 5.80 12.08 -1.01
C PHE A 59 4.94 13.32 -0.84
N SER A 60 3.64 13.19 -1.05
CA SER A 60 2.71 14.31 -0.98
C SER A 60 1.45 13.94 -0.24
N PHE A 61 0.83 14.94 0.38
CA PHE A 61 -0.48 14.86 1.00
C PHE A 61 -1.08 16.25 1.09
N ASP A 62 -2.39 16.33 1.23
CA ASP A 62 -3.11 17.58 1.46
C ASP A 62 -3.67 17.61 2.87
N ASP A 63 -3.62 18.77 3.51
CA ASP A 63 -4.32 19.08 4.76
C ASP A 63 -5.53 19.98 4.47
N LEU A 64 -6.73 19.45 4.72
CA LEU A 64 -8.01 20.10 4.43
C LEU A 64 -8.34 21.29 5.34
N PHE A 65 -7.50 21.62 6.33
CA PHE A 65 -7.70 22.84 7.13
C PHE A 65 -7.22 24.11 6.44
N GLY A 66 -6.27 24.02 5.50
CA GLY A 66 -5.72 25.20 4.83
C GLY A 66 -4.99 26.18 5.76
N ASN A 67 -4.50 25.71 6.91
CA ASN A 67 -3.95 26.53 7.98
C ASN A 67 -2.41 26.55 8.02
N GLU A 68 -1.75 25.97 7.01
CA GLU A 68 -0.29 25.92 6.90
C GLU A 68 0.40 25.33 8.15
N ALA A 69 -0.21 24.33 8.78
CA ALA A 69 0.34 23.66 9.95
C ALA A 69 1.80 23.18 9.75
N ASN A 70 2.55 23.16 10.85
CA ASN A 70 3.90 22.63 10.84
C ASN A 70 3.88 21.10 10.87
N TYR A 71 4.20 20.47 9.75
CA TYR A 71 4.48 19.03 9.70
C TYR A 71 5.98 18.76 9.68
N TYR A 72 6.40 17.76 10.44
CA TYR A 72 7.75 17.24 10.49
C TYR A 72 7.77 15.81 9.94
N TYR A 73 8.94 15.29 9.58
CA TYR A 73 9.06 13.88 9.19
C TYR A 73 10.24 13.17 9.84
N THR A 74 10.04 11.90 10.16
CA THR A 74 11.12 10.97 10.58
C THR A 74 11.07 9.73 9.71
N ILE A 75 12.22 9.08 9.51
CA ILE A 75 12.34 7.89 8.68
C ILE A 75 12.99 6.80 9.50
N THR A 76 12.38 5.62 9.53
CA THR A 76 12.89 4.47 10.26
C THR A 76 13.20 3.33 9.30
N HIS A 77 14.46 2.90 9.24
CA HIS A 77 14.86 1.69 8.54
C HIS A 77 14.33 0.45 9.28
N CYS A 78 13.76 -0.49 8.55
CA CYS A 78 13.17 -1.71 9.05
C CYS A 78 13.76 -2.96 8.38
N ASN A 79 13.72 -4.07 9.10
CA ASN A 79 14.01 -5.40 8.57
C ASN A 79 12.85 -5.90 7.70
N TYR A 80 13.01 -7.09 7.12
CA TYR A 80 12.03 -7.76 6.27
C TYR A 80 10.63 -7.84 6.89
N ASP A 81 10.56 -8.09 8.20
CA ASP A 81 9.33 -8.24 8.98
C ASP A 81 8.76 -6.91 9.52
N TRP A 82 9.28 -5.77 9.04
CA TRP A 82 8.93 -4.43 9.49
C TRP A 82 9.30 -4.11 10.95
N THR A 83 10.13 -4.92 11.61
CA THR A 83 10.77 -4.51 12.87
C THR A 83 11.85 -3.46 12.59
N PRO A 84 12.02 -2.43 13.43
CA PRO A 84 13.12 -1.48 13.27
C PRO A 84 14.46 -2.21 13.27
N SER A 85 15.37 -1.83 12.37
CA SER A 85 16.71 -2.42 12.30
C SER A 85 17.57 -1.95 13.47
N SER A 86 17.46 -2.63 14.62
CA SER A 86 18.11 -2.26 15.89
C SER A 86 19.64 -2.22 15.87
N GLN A 87 20.27 -2.83 14.87
CA GLN A 87 21.72 -2.81 14.68
C GLN A 87 22.21 -1.63 13.81
N LEU A 88 21.28 -0.79 13.33
CA LEU A 88 21.57 0.43 12.59
C LEU A 88 21.21 1.66 13.44
N THR A 89 22.07 2.66 13.37
CA THR A 89 21.79 4.03 13.80
C THR A 89 21.24 4.84 12.64
N VAL A 90 20.58 5.97 12.90
CA VAL A 90 20.06 6.86 11.85
C VAL A 90 21.15 7.26 10.85
N ASN A 91 22.36 7.54 11.32
CA ASN A 91 23.51 7.91 10.49
C ASN A 91 24.03 6.78 9.59
N ASP A 92 23.67 5.51 9.86
CA ASP A 92 24.02 4.40 8.98
C ASP A 92 23.21 4.44 7.67
N TYR A 93 21.94 4.89 7.72
CA TYR A 93 21.02 4.85 6.58
C TYR A 93 20.56 6.22 6.07
N ILE A 94 20.83 7.30 6.79
CA ILE A 94 20.56 8.68 6.37
C ILE A 94 21.86 9.48 6.41
N GLN A 95 22.18 10.11 5.28
CA GLN A 95 23.10 11.23 5.24
C GLN A 95 22.33 12.52 5.46
N GLY A 96 22.68 13.23 6.54
CA GLY A 96 22.05 14.48 6.97
C GLY A 96 21.16 14.26 8.20
N PHE A 97 19.96 14.85 8.21
CA PHE A 97 19.06 14.83 9.37
C PHE A 97 17.66 14.35 8.97
N ASP A 98 16.99 13.67 9.88
CA ASP A 98 15.54 13.55 9.90
C ASP A 98 14.93 14.56 10.90
N ASN A 99 13.66 14.38 11.27
CA ASN A 99 12.90 15.28 12.13
C ASN A 99 12.91 16.75 11.64
N GLN A 100 12.89 16.92 10.32
CA GLN A 100 12.90 18.23 9.67
C GLN A 100 11.48 18.67 9.35
N ARG A 101 11.22 19.98 9.45
CA ARG A 101 9.95 20.55 8.99
C ARG A 101 9.84 20.40 7.48
N ILE A 102 8.68 20.01 6.98
CA ILE A 102 8.34 20.04 5.56
C ILE A 102 8.15 21.51 5.16
N GLN A 103 9.09 22.04 4.37
CA GLN A 103 9.10 23.45 3.98
C GLN A 103 8.36 23.72 2.68
N ASN A 104 8.25 22.71 1.81
CA ASN A 104 7.56 22.86 0.54
C ASN A 104 6.08 22.53 0.73
N TYR A 105 5.27 23.58 0.86
CA TYR A 105 3.83 23.48 0.87
C TYR A 105 3.21 24.65 0.11
N GLU A 106 2.05 24.40 -0.50
CA GLU A 106 1.32 25.37 -1.32
C GLU A 106 -0.18 25.27 -1.02
N ASN A 107 -0.86 26.40 -0.92
CA ASN A 107 -2.30 26.41 -0.67
C ASN A 107 -3.09 26.16 -1.95
N SER A 108 -4.28 25.58 -1.78
CA SER A 108 -5.28 25.44 -2.83
C SER A 108 -5.65 26.80 -3.40
N PHE A 109 -5.91 26.84 -4.71
CA PHE A 109 -6.29 28.04 -5.42
C PHE A 109 -7.62 27.83 -6.15
N ASN A 110 -8.56 28.74 -5.92
CA ASN A 110 -9.88 28.75 -6.59
C ASN A 110 -10.70 27.45 -6.41
N THR A 111 -10.62 26.83 -5.23
CA THR A 111 -11.40 25.64 -4.83
C THR A 111 -12.42 26.00 -3.74
N LEU A 112 -13.51 25.22 -3.62
CA LEU A 112 -14.46 25.34 -2.51
C LEU A 112 -13.90 24.73 -1.23
N GLN A 113 -13.31 23.53 -1.33
CA GLN A 113 -12.55 22.95 -0.23
C GLN A 113 -11.15 23.58 -0.20
N ILE A 114 -10.88 24.37 0.83
CA ILE A 114 -9.54 24.90 1.07
C ILE A 114 -8.63 23.76 1.56
N TYR A 115 -7.40 23.70 1.07
CA TYR A 115 -6.39 22.78 1.59
C TYR A 115 -4.97 23.35 1.44
N SER A 116 -4.03 22.83 2.21
CA SER A 116 -2.59 23.06 2.04
C SER A 116 -1.95 21.76 1.57
N ARG A 117 -1.30 21.78 0.41
CA ARG A 117 -0.58 20.61 -0.12
C ARG A 117 0.86 20.63 0.33
N TYR A 118 1.30 19.54 0.95
CA TYR A 118 2.68 19.33 1.39
C TYR A 118 3.39 18.39 0.43
N THR A 119 4.64 18.71 0.09
CA THR A 119 5.49 17.86 -0.76
C THR A 119 6.86 17.68 -0.12
N LEU A 120 7.28 16.43 0.02
CA LEU A 120 8.58 16.01 0.53
C LEU A 120 9.32 15.21 -0.54
N SER A 121 10.42 15.75 -1.06
CA SER A 121 11.25 15.07 -2.06
C SER A 121 12.39 14.27 -1.41
N PHE A 122 12.79 13.18 -2.06
CA PHE A 122 13.97 12.41 -1.72
C PHE A 122 14.84 12.20 -2.98
N PRO A 123 16.16 12.39 -2.89
CA PRO A 123 16.85 13.08 -1.82
C PRO A 123 16.44 14.57 -1.75
N ASN A 124 16.63 15.21 -0.59
CA ASN A 124 16.50 16.66 -0.43
C ASN A 124 17.75 17.25 0.26
N LYS A 125 17.74 18.57 0.49
CA LYS A 125 18.88 19.29 1.11
C LYS A 125 19.28 18.78 2.50
N PHE A 126 18.38 18.10 3.21
CA PHE A 126 18.61 17.59 4.57
C PHE A 126 18.72 16.09 4.65
N THR A 127 18.10 15.34 3.73
CA THR A 127 17.98 13.88 3.85
C THR A 127 18.31 13.19 2.54
N LYS A 128 19.31 12.31 2.60
CA LYS A 128 19.62 11.35 1.54
C LYS A 128 19.68 9.95 2.14
N LEU A 129 18.95 9.02 1.53
CA LEU A 129 18.88 7.61 1.95
C LEU A 129 20.08 6.84 1.36
N LEU A 130 20.74 6.06 2.21
CA LEU A 130 22.03 5.42 1.88
C LEU A 130 21.93 3.90 1.68
N LEU A 131 20.94 3.25 2.29
CA LEU A 131 20.82 1.79 2.28
C LEU A 131 19.53 1.34 1.58
N SER A 132 19.58 0.20 0.90
CA SER A 132 18.38 -0.55 0.50
C SER A 132 17.71 -1.14 1.74
N GLY A 133 16.43 -1.49 1.64
CA GLY A 133 15.67 -2.01 2.78
C GLY A 133 14.26 -1.46 2.85
N ASN A 134 13.55 -1.88 3.90
CA ASN A 134 12.23 -1.37 4.24
C ASN A 134 12.36 -0.06 5.01
N TYR A 135 11.48 0.90 4.73
CA TYR A 135 11.43 2.17 5.42
C TYR A 135 10.01 2.54 5.80
N ILE A 136 9.87 3.19 6.96
CA ILE A 136 8.64 3.85 7.36
C ILE A 136 8.89 5.34 7.50
N LEU A 137 8.16 6.11 6.70
CA LEU A 137 8.06 7.55 6.79
C LEU A 137 6.94 7.89 7.78
N LYS A 138 7.25 8.59 8.87
CA LYS A 138 6.26 9.13 9.79
C LYS A 138 6.15 10.63 9.60
N ILE A 139 4.93 11.13 9.49
CA ILE A 139 4.63 12.56 9.52
C ILE A 139 4.18 12.92 10.92
N LEU A 140 4.75 13.98 11.48
CA LEU A 140 4.53 14.41 12.86
C LEU A 140 3.97 15.83 12.89
N ASN A 141 3.17 16.14 13.92
CA ASN A 141 2.69 17.49 14.18
C ASN A 141 3.76 18.35 14.91
N ASP A 142 3.38 19.57 15.27
CA ASP A 142 4.27 20.52 15.96
C ASP A 142 4.76 20.00 17.33
N ASP A 143 3.93 19.18 17.99
CA ASP A 143 4.24 18.52 19.27
C ASP A 143 5.07 17.23 19.12
N ARG A 144 5.47 16.88 17.88
CA ARG A 144 6.20 15.64 17.54
C ARG A 144 5.41 14.35 17.78
N GLU A 145 4.09 14.44 17.79
CA GLU A 145 3.21 13.27 17.78
C GLU A 145 3.01 12.76 16.36
N VAL A 146 2.92 11.44 16.18
CA VAL A 146 2.72 10.83 14.87
C VAL A 146 1.30 11.10 14.40
N VAL A 147 1.17 11.85 13.30
CA VAL A 147 -0.11 12.10 12.63
C VAL A 147 -0.49 10.88 11.80
N PHE A 148 0.45 10.41 10.98
CA PHE A 148 0.30 9.21 10.16
C PHE A 148 1.65 8.71 9.66
N SER A 149 1.66 7.53 9.04
CA SER A 149 2.90 6.98 8.50
C SER A 149 2.67 6.12 7.25
N ARG A 150 3.68 6.05 6.39
CA ARG A 150 3.64 5.24 5.17
C ARG A 150 4.94 4.44 4.98
N ARG A 151 4.77 3.21 4.54
CA ARG A 151 5.82 2.27 4.14
C ARG A 151 6.29 2.60 2.73
N PHE A 152 7.58 2.47 2.53
CA PHE A 152 8.20 2.41 1.22
C PHE A 152 9.43 1.51 1.29
N ILE A 153 9.88 1.03 0.14
CA ILE A 153 11.00 0.09 0.05
C ILE A 153 12.01 0.62 -0.94
N LEU A 154 13.28 0.64 -0.53
CA LEU A 154 14.40 0.95 -1.42
C LEU A 154 15.09 -0.33 -1.87
N TYR A 155 15.22 -0.53 -3.18
CA TYR A 155 15.84 -1.71 -3.76
C TYR A 155 17.11 -1.41 -4.55
N GLU A 156 17.97 -2.41 -4.66
CA GLU A 156 19.10 -2.46 -5.58
C GLU A 156 18.83 -3.49 -6.68
N GLU A 157 19.57 -3.43 -7.79
CA GLU A 157 19.46 -4.36 -8.92
C GLU A 157 20.70 -5.25 -8.99
N GLN A 158 21.03 -5.93 -7.89
CA GLN A 158 22.19 -6.82 -7.81
C GLN A 158 21.88 -8.22 -8.38
N VAL A 159 20.60 -8.59 -8.46
CA VAL A 159 20.12 -9.88 -8.97
C VAL A 159 18.98 -9.69 -9.96
N ALA A 160 18.88 -10.62 -10.92
CA ALA A 160 17.77 -10.67 -11.86
C ALA A 160 16.65 -11.56 -11.31
N VAL A 161 15.41 -11.09 -11.41
CA VAL A 161 14.23 -11.80 -10.90
C VAL A 161 13.23 -11.97 -12.05
N PRO A 162 13.44 -12.90 -13.00
CA PRO A 162 12.46 -13.17 -14.04
C PRO A 162 11.21 -13.80 -13.42
N VAL A 163 10.06 -13.19 -13.66
CA VAL A 163 8.74 -13.59 -13.13
C VAL A 163 7.82 -13.96 -14.29
N GLN A 164 6.97 -14.95 -14.07
CA GLN A 164 5.90 -15.34 -14.99
C GLN A 164 4.61 -15.54 -14.21
N VAL A 165 3.51 -15.01 -14.74
CA VAL A 165 2.17 -15.29 -14.25
C VAL A 165 1.62 -16.50 -15.00
N LYS A 166 1.10 -17.47 -14.26
CA LYS A 166 0.49 -18.68 -14.79
C LYS A 166 -0.88 -18.93 -14.18
N ARG A 167 -1.66 -19.77 -14.84
CA ARG A 167 -2.90 -20.28 -14.24
C ARG A 167 -2.58 -21.20 -13.05
N ALA A 168 -3.47 -21.20 -12.06
CA ALA A 168 -3.41 -22.18 -10.99
C ALA A 168 -3.61 -23.61 -11.55
N ARG A 169 -2.91 -24.59 -10.99
CA ARG A 169 -3.02 -26.01 -11.42
C ARG A 169 -4.15 -26.76 -10.75
N ASP A 170 -4.55 -26.33 -9.56
CA ASP A 170 -5.64 -26.95 -8.82
C ASP A 170 -6.98 -26.60 -9.49
N MET A 171 -7.67 -27.63 -9.96
CA MET A 171 -8.95 -27.51 -10.67
C MET A 171 -10.03 -26.82 -9.83
N ALA A 172 -9.92 -26.84 -8.51
CA ALA A 172 -10.87 -26.15 -7.63
C ALA A 172 -10.78 -24.62 -7.72
N VAL A 173 -9.61 -24.07 -8.08
CA VAL A 173 -9.32 -22.61 -8.05
C VAL A 173 -8.74 -22.07 -9.37
N ILE A 174 -8.64 -22.91 -10.41
CA ILE A 174 -8.06 -22.58 -11.72
C ILE A 174 -8.73 -21.39 -12.44
N GLN A 175 -9.99 -21.10 -12.10
CA GLN A 175 -10.74 -19.97 -12.66
C GLN A 175 -10.62 -18.69 -11.81
N GLU A 176 -10.09 -18.79 -10.59
CA GLU A 176 -10.19 -17.75 -9.56
C GLU A 176 -8.82 -17.24 -9.09
N LYS A 177 -7.74 -17.98 -9.37
CA LYS A 177 -6.39 -17.64 -8.90
C LYS A 177 -5.39 -17.46 -10.03
N GLN A 178 -4.38 -16.64 -9.74
CA GLN A 178 -3.20 -16.44 -10.55
C GLN A 178 -1.97 -16.92 -9.76
N ASN A 179 -1.11 -17.70 -10.41
CA ASN A 179 0.07 -18.31 -9.82
C ASN A 179 1.34 -17.59 -10.29
N LEU A 180 2.26 -17.28 -9.39
CA LEU A 180 3.55 -16.71 -9.75
C LEU A 180 4.63 -17.77 -9.74
N GLU A 181 5.29 -17.97 -10.88
CA GLU A 181 6.54 -18.72 -10.98
C GLU A 181 7.69 -17.74 -11.23
N PHE A 182 8.79 -17.87 -10.49
CA PHE A 182 9.95 -17.00 -10.66
C PHE A 182 11.25 -17.69 -10.26
N SER A 183 12.36 -17.00 -10.55
CA SER A 183 13.68 -17.40 -10.06
C SER A 183 14.48 -16.19 -9.62
N ILE A 184 15.47 -16.40 -8.77
CA ILE A 184 16.43 -15.38 -8.36
C ILE A 184 17.77 -15.79 -8.93
N LYS A 185 18.30 -14.98 -9.84
CA LYS A 185 19.53 -15.27 -10.58
C LYS A 185 20.57 -14.23 -10.28
N SER A 186 21.75 -14.66 -9.81
CA SER A 186 22.88 -13.77 -9.58
C SER A 186 24.14 -14.29 -10.23
N LYS A 187 24.85 -13.39 -10.91
CA LYS A 187 26.21 -13.62 -11.42
C LYS A 187 27.30 -13.14 -10.45
N ALA A 188 26.95 -12.25 -9.51
CA ALA A 188 27.90 -11.58 -8.64
C ALA A 188 27.83 -12.08 -7.19
N ILE A 189 26.64 -12.42 -6.70
CA ILE A 189 26.42 -12.87 -5.32
C ILE A 189 26.35 -14.39 -5.31
N ILE A 190 27.16 -15.02 -4.47
CA ILE A 190 27.01 -16.45 -4.12
C ILE A 190 26.18 -16.51 -2.84
N PHE A 191 24.97 -17.06 -2.92
CA PHE A 191 24.06 -17.06 -1.78
C PHE A 191 24.52 -18.01 -0.67
N GLN A 192 24.78 -17.45 0.51
CA GLN A 192 25.04 -18.22 1.73
C GLN A 192 23.71 -18.67 2.33
N SER A 193 23.58 -19.94 2.73
CA SER A 193 22.39 -20.47 3.41
C SER A 193 21.06 -19.94 2.82
N PRO A 194 20.79 -20.11 1.52
CA PRO A 194 19.71 -19.39 0.82
C PRO A 194 18.32 -19.62 1.40
N LEU A 195 18.07 -20.78 2.03
CA LEU A 195 16.81 -21.09 2.71
C LEU A 195 16.54 -20.23 3.97
N GLN A 196 17.58 -19.56 4.49
CA GLN A 196 17.52 -18.70 5.68
C GLN A 196 17.75 -17.24 5.31
N ASN A 197 18.75 -16.98 4.46
CA ASN A 197 19.26 -15.63 4.22
C ASN A 197 18.53 -14.92 3.07
N VAL A 198 17.90 -15.65 2.15
CA VAL A 198 17.09 -15.07 1.08
C VAL A 198 15.63 -15.13 1.48
N LYS A 199 14.97 -13.97 1.47
CA LYS A 199 13.52 -13.85 1.71
C LYS A 199 12.89 -13.10 0.54
N VAL A 200 11.62 -13.34 0.30
CA VAL A 200 10.87 -12.70 -0.80
C VAL A 200 9.58 -12.09 -0.29
N ALA A 201 9.19 -10.95 -0.83
CA ALA A 201 7.87 -10.36 -0.63
C ALA A 201 7.21 -10.18 -1.99
N LEU A 202 6.00 -10.71 -2.15
CA LEU A 202 5.25 -10.68 -3.40
C LEU A 202 4.03 -9.77 -3.20
N PHE A 203 3.82 -8.84 -4.12
CA PHE A 203 2.77 -7.83 -4.06
C PHE A 203 1.89 -7.92 -5.32
N GLN A 204 0.58 -7.80 -5.14
CA GLN A 204 -0.40 -7.65 -6.22
C GLN A 204 -0.84 -6.19 -6.24
N ASN A 205 -0.66 -5.48 -7.36
CA ASN A 205 -1.05 -4.08 -7.55
C ASN A 205 -0.53 -3.15 -6.44
N GLY A 206 0.71 -3.36 -5.99
CA GLY A 206 1.36 -2.57 -4.94
C GLY A 206 0.73 -2.67 -3.54
N ARG A 207 -0.19 -3.61 -3.32
CA ARG A 207 -0.92 -3.76 -2.06
C ARG A 207 -0.10 -4.48 -1.00
N PHE A 208 0.07 -3.83 0.15
CA PHE A 208 0.72 -4.43 1.32
C PHE A 208 -0.25 -5.27 2.17
N ASP A 209 -1.56 -5.06 2.03
CA ASP A 209 -2.59 -5.70 2.86
C ASP A 209 -2.89 -7.15 2.44
N ASN A 210 -2.50 -7.56 1.24
CA ASN A 210 -2.62 -8.93 0.73
C ASN A 210 -1.27 -9.54 0.28
N ALA A 211 -0.14 -8.90 0.61
CA ALA A 211 1.18 -9.36 0.19
C ALA A 211 1.53 -10.73 0.77
N ILE A 212 2.22 -11.55 -0.02
CA ILE A 212 2.69 -12.87 0.38
C ILE A 212 4.15 -12.77 0.83
N TYR A 213 4.42 -13.29 2.03
CA TYR A 213 5.73 -13.27 2.67
C TYR A 213 6.17 -14.71 3.03
N ASN A 214 7.45 -14.86 3.39
CA ASN A 214 8.06 -16.07 3.94
C ASN A 214 8.01 -17.31 3.04
N VAL A 215 8.02 -17.11 1.71
CA VAL A 215 8.15 -18.21 0.74
C VAL A 215 9.63 -18.58 0.61
N LYS A 216 9.96 -19.86 0.80
CA LYS A 216 11.34 -20.39 0.63
C LYS A 216 11.55 -20.86 -0.81
N PRO A 217 12.76 -20.88 -1.37
CA PRO A 217 12.98 -21.52 -2.67
C PRO A 217 12.68 -23.03 -2.59
N GLN A 218 12.08 -23.61 -3.63
CA GLN A 218 11.81 -25.05 -3.67
C GLN A 218 13.09 -25.86 -3.91
N TYR A 219 13.93 -25.36 -4.81
CA TYR A 219 15.20 -25.98 -5.17
C TYR A 219 16.16 -24.95 -5.74
N THR A 220 17.43 -25.33 -5.79
CA THR A 220 18.52 -24.51 -6.31
C THR A 220 19.15 -25.22 -7.51
N ILE A 221 19.38 -24.49 -8.61
CA ILE A 221 20.13 -25.00 -9.77
C ILE A 221 21.41 -24.18 -9.89
N GLY A 222 22.56 -24.75 -9.52
CA GLY A 222 23.80 -23.96 -9.41
C GLY A 222 23.67 -22.90 -8.31
N ASN A 223 23.63 -21.62 -8.70
CA ASN A 223 23.38 -20.48 -7.79
C ASN A 223 21.95 -19.90 -7.94
N ASP A 224 21.16 -20.38 -8.90
CA ASP A 224 19.81 -19.87 -9.15
C ASP A 224 18.82 -20.48 -8.15
N LEU A 225 18.03 -19.64 -7.49
CA LEU A 225 16.97 -20.07 -6.57
C LEU A 225 15.64 -20.13 -7.31
N ILE A 226 14.94 -21.26 -7.26
CA ILE A 226 13.76 -21.51 -8.07
C ILE A 226 12.49 -21.57 -7.21
N TYR A 227 11.46 -20.85 -7.65
CA TYR A 227 10.15 -20.74 -7.01
C TYR A 227 9.07 -21.08 -8.04
N LYS A 228 8.69 -22.35 -8.11
CA LYS A 228 7.61 -22.90 -8.96
C LYS A 228 6.55 -23.59 -8.11
N TYR A 229 6.05 -22.84 -7.13
CA TYR A 229 4.98 -23.33 -6.26
C TYR A 229 3.67 -23.37 -7.01
N ASP A 230 2.78 -24.24 -6.53
CA ASP A 230 1.41 -24.38 -7.01
C ASP A 230 0.39 -23.87 -5.99
N LYS A 231 0.82 -23.33 -4.83
CA LYS A 231 -0.07 -22.81 -3.77
C LYS A 231 0.50 -21.58 -3.06
N GLU A 232 1.76 -21.63 -2.66
CA GLU A 232 2.41 -20.67 -1.77
C GLU A 232 2.60 -19.29 -2.43
N THR A 233 2.67 -19.24 -3.76
CA THR A 233 2.85 -18.03 -4.57
C THR A 233 1.60 -17.70 -5.39
N GLN A 234 0.42 -18.11 -4.92
CA GLN A 234 -0.86 -17.85 -5.56
C GLN A 234 -1.60 -16.67 -4.94
N PHE A 235 -2.11 -15.79 -5.81
CA PHE A 235 -3.03 -14.73 -5.45
C PHE A 235 -4.43 -15.07 -5.93
N TRP A 236 -5.43 -14.64 -5.15
CA TRP A 236 -6.78 -14.47 -5.66
C TRP A 236 -6.76 -13.40 -6.76
N ALA A 237 -7.29 -13.72 -7.93
CA ALA A 237 -7.12 -12.90 -9.12
C ALA A 237 -7.91 -11.58 -9.03
N GLY A 238 -8.95 -11.52 -8.20
CA GLY A 238 -9.83 -10.36 -8.10
C GLY A 238 -10.60 -10.11 -9.39
N ASN A 239 -10.99 -8.86 -9.58
CA ASN A 239 -11.62 -8.35 -10.78
C ASN A 239 -11.05 -6.96 -11.07
N GLU A 240 -11.27 -6.47 -12.28
CA GLU A 240 -10.87 -5.11 -12.66
C GLU A 240 -11.47 -4.09 -11.68
N TYR A 241 -10.67 -3.13 -11.27
CA TYR A 241 -11.08 -1.99 -10.47
C TYR A 241 -12.21 -1.24 -11.17
N LEU A 242 -13.15 -0.77 -10.35
CA LEU A 242 -14.12 0.21 -10.78
C LEU A 242 -13.41 1.56 -10.89
N TYR A 243 -13.99 2.50 -11.62
CA TYR A 243 -13.49 3.87 -11.64
C TYR A 243 -14.62 4.88 -11.67
N PHE A 244 -14.28 6.11 -11.30
CA PHE A 244 -15.04 7.28 -11.70
C PHE A 244 -14.06 8.36 -12.14
N ASP A 245 -14.55 9.31 -12.94
CA ASP A 245 -13.75 10.44 -13.39
C ASP A 245 -14.58 11.71 -13.35
N ASN A 246 -14.30 12.55 -12.34
CA ASN A 246 -14.93 13.84 -12.15
C ASN A 246 -13.98 15.00 -12.52
N LYS A 247 -13.05 14.79 -13.47
CA LYS A 247 -12.13 15.85 -13.96
C LYS A 247 -12.81 17.15 -14.40
N ASP A 248 -14.12 17.12 -14.70
CA ASP A 248 -14.99 18.30 -14.66
C ASP A 248 -16.01 18.09 -13.53
N ILE A 249 -15.78 18.76 -12.39
CA ILE A 249 -16.54 18.55 -11.16
C ILE A 249 -18.01 19.00 -11.26
N ARG A 250 -18.42 19.62 -12.36
CA ARG A 250 -19.79 20.08 -12.61
C ARG A 250 -20.54 19.22 -13.63
N ASN A 251 -19.85 18.28 -14.28
CA ASN A 251 -20.43 17.48 -15.35
C ASN A 251 -20.47 15.99 -15.00
N ALA A 252 -21.66 15.38 -15.08
CA ALA A 252 -21.88 13.98 -14.75
C ALA A 252 -21.54 13.09 -15.95
N VAL A 253 -20.31 12.58 -15.97
CA VAL A 253 -19.79 11.66 -16.99
C VAL A 253 -18.99 10.54 -16.32
N ASN A 254 -18.63 9.48 -17.06
CA ASN A 254 -17.69 8.44 -16.61
C ASN A 254 -18.01 7.85 -15.22
N ASN A 255 -19.11 7.09 -15.15
CA ASN A 255 -19.63 6.44 -13.94
C ASN A 255 -20.17 7.39 -12.84
N VAL A 256 -20.28 8.69 -13.13
CA VAL A 256 -21.01 9.67 -12.31
C VAL A 256 -22.47 9.74 -12.78
N LEU A 257 -23.41 9.42 -11.89
CA LEU A 257 -24.85 9.50 -12.14
C LEU A 257 -25.35 10.95 -12.13
N ARG A 258 -24.97 11.70 -11.09
CA ARG A 258 -25.45 13.07 -10.89
C ARG A 258 -24.46 13.85 -10.05
N ILE A 259 -24.42 15.15 -10.29
CA ILE A 259 -23.71 16.11 -9.44
C ILE A 259 -24.74 17.03 -8.79
N THR A 260 -24.56 17.29 -7.50
CA THR A 260 -25.37 18.27 -6.76
C THR A 260 -24.46 19.25 -6.04
N ALA A 261 -24.97 20.46 -5.82
CA ALA A 261 -24.27 21.49 -5.07
C ALA A 261 -24.60 21.37 -3.57
N GLY A 262 -23.59 21.54 -2.73
CA GLY A 262 -23.68 21.77 -1.29
C GLY A 262 -22.68 22.85 -0.88
N GLU A 263 -22.13 22.76 0.33
CA GLU A 263 -20.97 23.60 0.73
C GLU A 263 -19.76 23.35 -0.19
N ILE A 264 -19.58 22.08 -0.57
CA ILE A 264 -18.72 21.63 -1.67
C ILE A 264 -19.56 20.79 -2.65
N TYR A 265 -18.98 20.36 -3.77
CA TYR A 265 -19.69 19.51 -4.73
C TYR A 265 -19.94 18.12 -4.17
N ASN A 266 -21.07 17.53 -4.57
CA ASN A 266 -21.41 16.14 -4.32
C ASN A 266 -21.38 15.37 -5.65
N THR A 267 -20.49 14.39 -5.77
CA THR A 267 -20.38 13.48 -6.90
C THR A 267 -21.11 12.18 -6.56
N ILE A 268 -22.29 11.94 -7.15
CA ILE A 268 -23.07 10.73 -6.92
C ILE A 268 -22.75 9.73 -8.02
N LEU A 269 -22.21 8.57 -7.64
CA LEU A 269 -21.86 7.51 -8.60
C LEU A 269 -23.10 6.68 -8.97
N TYR A 270 -23.05 6.00 -10.11
CA TYR A 270 -24.02 4.95 -10.40
C TYR A 270 -23.91 3.83 -9.35
N PRO A 271 -25.03 3.29 -8.84
CA PRO A 271 -25.00 2.09 -8.03
C PRO A 271 -24.31 0.96 -8.77
N THR A 272 -23.36 0.33 -8.11
CA THR A 272 -22.64 -0.83 -8.63
C THR A 272 -23.29 -2.11 -8.12
N GLU A 273 -23.15 -3.21 -8.85
CA GLU A 273 -23.68 -4.51 -8.42
C GLU A 273 -22.53 -5.45 -8.11
N ALA A 274 -22.72 -6.35 -7.15
CA ALA A 274 -21.79 -7.45 -6.91
C ALA A 274 -21.52 -8.24 -8.21
N ARG A 275 -20.25 -8.50 -8.49
CA ARG A 275 -19.79 -9.14 -9.73
C ARG A 275 -19.33 -10.59 -9.56
N SER A 276 -19.26 -11.10 -8.32
CA SER A 276 -18.78 -12.46 -8.03
C SER A 276 -19.59 -13.60 -8.66
N GLY A 277 -20.90 -13.41 -8.87
CA GLY A 277 -21.77 -14.38 -9.54
C GLY A 277 -21.90 -14.18 -11.06
N LYS A 278 -21.13 -13.26 -11.65
CA LYS A 278 -21.23 -12.89 -13.07
C LYS A 278 -20.05 -13.46 -13.86
N THR A 279 -20.19 -13.49 -15.19
CA THR A 279 -19.07 -13.81 -16.09
C THR A 279 -18.10 -12.64 -16.15
N TYR A 280 -16.80 -12.94 -16.23
CA TYR A 280 -15.76 -11.95 -16.47
C TYR A 280 -16.07 -11.09 -17.71
N THR A 281 -15.90 -9.78 -17.57
CA THR A 281 -15.99 -8.82 -18.66
C THR A 281 -14.75 -7.95 -18.60
N TYR A 282 -14.05 -7.85 -19.72
CA TYR A 282 -12.87 -6.99 -19.84
C TYR A 282 -13.25 -5.53 -19.57
N TYR A 283 -12.59 -4.92 -18.58
CA TYR A 283 -12.87 -3.55 -18.11
C TYR A 283 -11.56 -2.85 -17.72
N PRO A 284 -10.81 -2.31 -18.69
CA PRO A 284 -9.47 -1.76 -18.44
C PRO A 284 -9.43 -0.73 -17.31
N ASP A 285 -8.38 -0.80 -16.51
CA ASP A 285 -8.13 0.11 -15.40
C ASP A 285 -6.64 0.51 -15.32
N VAL A 286 -6.24 1.16 -14.22
CA VAL A 286 -4.83 1.43 -13.88
C VAL A 286 -4.48 0.84 -12.51
N ASN A 287 -4.94 -0.39 -12.25
CA ASN A 287 -4.60 -1.24 -11.12
C ASN A 287 -4.77 -0.58 -9.74
N GLY A 288 -5.79 0.27 -9.58
CA GLY A 288 -6.12 0.94 -8.32
C GLY A 288 -5.51 2.33 -8.15
N ASN A 289 -4.73 2.78 -9.14
CA ASN A 289 -4.14 4.11 -9.14
C ASN A 289 -5.19 5.23 -9.36
N PHE A 290 -4.79 6.46 -9.10
CA PHE A 290 -5.61 7.65 -9.31
C PHE A 290 -4.78 8.77 -9.94
N GLN A 291 -5.44 9.73 -10.57
CA GLN A 291 -4.79 10.88 -11.18
C GLN A 291 -5.60 12.14 -10.91
N VAL A 292 -5.00 13.06 -10.16
CA VAL A 292 -5.58 14.38 -9.91
C VAL A 292 -5.63 15.13 -11.23
N ARG A 293 -6.83 15.55 -11.64
CA ARG A 293 -7.07 16.24 -12.91
C ARG A 293 -8.20 17.24 -12.78
N ASN A 294 -8.04 18.37 -13.45
CA ASN A 294 -9.08 19.35 -13.66
C ASN A 294 -8.97 19.85 -15.11
N ILE A 295 -10.02 19.69 -15.92
CA ILE A 295 -9.99 20.03 -17.36
C ILE A 295 -10.49 21.45 -17.66
N ASN A 296 -10.81 22.25 -16.64
CA ASN A 296 -11.23 23.62 -16.85
C ASN A 296 -10.10 24.44 -17.49
N LEU A 297 -10.40 25.20 -18.55
CA LEU A 297 -9.41 25.92 -19.36
C LEU A 297 -8.60 26.96 -18.57
N ASN A 298 -9.16 27.46 -17.46
CA ASN A 298 -8.49 28.43 -16.59
C ASN A 298 -7.50 27.79 -15.60
N VAL A 299 -7.39 26.46 -15.57
CA VAL A 299 -6.53 25.75 -14.62
C VAL A 299 -5.11 25.68 -15.14
N SER A 300 -4.18 26.15 -14.33
CA SER A 300 -2.74 26.12 -14.62
C SER A 300 -2.02 25.00 -13.85
N ASN A 301 -2.49 24.69 -12.64
CA ASN A 301 -1.95 23.65 -11.79
C ASN A 301 -3.08 22.77 -11.21
N PRO A 302 -3.41 21.63 -11.86
CA PRO A 302 -4.46 20.73 -11.37
C PRO A 302 -4.25 20.25 -9.94
N VAL A 303 -3.00 20.22 -9.46
CA VAL A 303 -2.69 19.76 -8.12
C VAL A 303 -3.14 20.76 -7.04
N LEU A 304 -3.18 22.06 -7.34
CA LEU A 304 -3.61 23.12 -6.41
C LEU A 304 -5.02 23.64 -6.73
N GLU A 305 -5.51 23.39 -7.95
CA GLU A 305 -6.78 23.92 -8.46
C GLU A 305 -7.87 22.84 -8.65
N SER A 306 -7.58 21.57 -8.33
CA SER A 306 -8.59 20.51 -8.23
C SER A 306 -9.29 20.58 -6.88
N ASP A 307 -10.61 20.67 -6.91
CA ASP A 307 -11.42 20.71 -5.69
C ASP A 307 -11.56 19.31 -5.05
N TYR A 308 -12.03 19.26 -3.81
CA TYR A 308 -12.55 18.04 -3.22
C TYR A 308 -14.05 17.98 -3.37
N SER A 309 -14.59 16.78 -3.58
CA SER A 309 -16.03 16.53 -3.53
C SER A 309 -16.36 15.41 -2.57
N TRP A 310 -17.57 15.44 -2.04
CA TRP A 310 -18.18 14.26 -1.44
C TRP A 310 -18.54 13.28 -2.55
N VAL A 311 -17.86 12.15 -2.63
CA VAL A 311 -18.18 11.07 -3.57
C VAL A 311 -19.05 10.04 -2.86
N PHE A 312 -20.24 9.81 -3.40
CA PHE A 312 -21.21 8.86 -2.85
C PHE A 312 -21.09 7.53 -3.59
N PHE A 313 -20.51 6.54 -2.91
CA PHE A 313 -20.38 5.17 -3.35
C PHE A 313 -21.64 4.39 -2.99
N SER A 314 -22.09 3.53 -3.90
CA SER A 314 -23.25 2.67 -3.71
C SER A 314 -23.03 1.30 -4.33
N LEU A 315 -23.35 0.25 -3.57
CA LEU A 315 -23.17 -1.14 -3.94
C LEU A 315 -24.43 -1.96 -3.59
N SER A 316 -25.05 -2.53 -4.60
CA SER A 316 -26.08 -3.57 -4.49
C SER A 316 -25.42 -4.94 -4.39
N ALA A 317 -25.45 -5.52 -3.18
CA ALA A 317 -24.88 -6.84 -2.90
C ALA A 317 -25.79 -7.66 -1.97
N PRO A 318 -27.01 -8.04 -2.42
CA PRO A 318 -28.00 -8.71 -1.57
C PRO A 318 -27.51 -10.07 -1.03
N ALA A 319 -26.69 -10.79 -1.80
CA ALA A 319 -26.12 -12.08 -1.37
C ALA A 319 -24.99 -11.95 -0.33
N PHE A 320 -24.51 -10.74 -0.06
CA PHE A 320 -23.37 -10.48 0.83
C PHE A 320 -23.79 -10.17 2.28
N TYR A 321 -25.09 -9.97 2.55
CA TYR A 321 -25.61 -9.48 3.83
C TYR A 321 -25.03 -10.23 5.06
N GLU A 322 -24.55 -9.45 6.04
CA GLU A 322 -24.10 -9.83 7.40
C GLU A 322 -22.84 -10.70 7.59
N LYS A 323 -22.06 -11.01 6.56
CA LYS A 323 -20.91 -11.93 6.75
C LYS A 323 -19.60 -11.25 7.13
N LYS A 324 -19.29 -10.07 6.56
CA LYS A 324 -17.99 -9.38 6.66
C LYS A 324 -18.16 -7.87 6.48
N ASP A 325 -17.13 -7.10 6.84
CA ASP A 325 -17.12 -5.67 6.60
C ASP A 325 -16.67 -5.36 5.17
N LEU A 326 -17.28 -4.36 4.56
CA LEU A 326 -16.91 -3.84 3.24
C LEU A 326 -16.30 -2.46 3.38
N TYR A 327 -15.21 -2.22 2.65
CA TYR A 327 -14.53 -0.94 2.61
C TYR A 327 -14.35 -0.48 1.16
N VAL A 328 -14.48 0.82 0.90
CA VAL A 328 -14.01 1.39 -0.37
C VAL A 328 -12.49 1.49 -0.31
N GLY A 329 -11.79 0.82 -1.21
CA GLY A 329 -10.32 0.78 -1.24
C GLY A 329 -9.76 1.14 -2.60
N GLY A 330 -8.63 1.85 -2.59
CA GLY A 330 -7.82 2.12 -3.76
C GLY A 330 -6.49 2.75 -3.33
N MET A 331 -5.64 3.11 -4.28
CA MET A 331 -4.37 3.73 -3.96
C MET A 331 -4.55 5.11 -3.30
N PHE A 332 -5.63 5.82 -3.62
CA PHE A 332 -5.95 7.16 -3.06
C PHE A 332 -6.14 7.17 -1.53
N ASN A 333 -6.51 6.03 -0.95
CA ASN A 333 -6.64 5.86 0.51
C ASN A 333 -5.77 4.71 1.05
N ASN A 334 -4.78 4.26 0.27
CA ASN A 334 -3.86 3.17 0.64
C ASN A 334 -4.58 1.88 1.08
N TYR A 335 -5.74 1.57 0.48
CA TYR A 335 -6.57 0.40 0.82
C TYR A 335 -6.94 0.31 2.32
N SER A 336 -6.99 1.47 2.99
CA SER A 336 -7.24 1.56 4.42
C SER A 336 -8.62 1.02 4.81
N LYS A 337 -8.68 0.37 5.97
CA LYS A 337 -9.92 -0.23 6.51
C LYS A 337 -10.36 0.51 7.78
N THR A 338 -10.26 1.83 7.76
CA THR A 338 -10.77 2.68 8.84
C THR A 338 -12.29 2.86 8.73
N PRO A 339 -12.97 3.29 9.80
CA PRO A 339 -14.41 3.60 9.77
C PRO A 339 -14.82 4.62 8.71
N GLU A 340 -13.90 5.50 8.30
CA GLU A 340 -14.12 6.46 7.21
C GLU A 340 -14.44 5.78 5.87
N TYR A 341 -13.85 4.60 5.62
CA TYR A 341 -14.01 3.89 4.35
C TYR A 341 -14.95 2.70 4.43
N LYS A 342 -15.44 2.36 5.62
CA LYS A 342 -16.39 1.27 5.84
C LYS A 342 -17.75 1.62 5.25
N MET A 343 -18.27 0.76 4.38
CA MET A 343 -19.60 0.91 3.79
C MET A 343 -20.70 0.58 4.80
N ASP A 344 -21.78 1.35 4.77
CA ASP A 344 -22.91 1.21 5.68
C ASP A 344 -24.11 0.62 4.92
N TYR A 345 -24.73 -0.44 5.45
CA TYR A 345 -25.92 -1.03 4.81
C TYR A 345 -27.16 -0.19 5.12
N ASN A 346 -27.83 0.27 4.08
CA ASN A 346 -29.08 1.03 4.17
C ASN A 346 -30.28 0.11 3.88
N GLU A 347 -31.04 -0.21 4.92
CA GLU A 347 -32.22 -1.10 4.82
C GLU A 347 -33.32 -0.56 3.90
N LYS A 348 -33.41 0.77 3.72
CA LYS A 348 -34.45 1.38 2.87
C LYS A 348 -34.15 1.22 1.39
N THR A 349 -32.88 1.29 1.01
CA THR A 349 -32.43 1.14 -0.38
C THR A 349 -31.97 -0.28 -0.67
N ALA A 350 -31.77 -1.11 0.35
CA ALA A 350 -31.17 -2.44 0.30
C ALA A 350 -29.76 -2.45 -0.31
N MET A 351 -29.02 -1.34 -0.15
CA MET A 351 -27.68 -1.15 -0.70
C MET A 351 -26.68 -0.78 0.40
N TYR A 352 -25.41 -1.08 0.13
CA TYR A 352 -24.30 -0.51 0.89
C TYR A 352 -23.98 0.87 0.34
N GLU A 353 -23.82 1.86 1.22
CA GLU A 353 -23.62 3.26 0.85
C GLU A 353 -22.49 3.88 1.69
N LYS A 354 -21.69 4.77 1.09
CA LYS A 354 -20.71 5.58 1.81
C LYS A 354 -20.41 6.88 1.07
N ALA A 355 -20.31 7.97 1.81
CA ALA A 355 -19.77 9.23 1.29
C ALA A 355 -18.30 9.37 1.73
N ILE A 356 -17.40 9.61 0.78
CA ILE A 356 -15.97 9.80 1.04
C ILE A 356 -15.51 11.07 0.33
N MET A 357 -14.72 11.88 1.02
CA MET A 357 -14.13 13.07 0.42
C MET A 357 -12.94 12.68 -0.48
N VAL A 358 -13.04 12.93 -1.78
CA VAL A 358 -12.02 12.57 -2.77
C VAL A 358 -11.69 13.77 -3.65
N LYS A 359 -10.41 13.93 -3.98
CA LYS A 359 -9.91 15.00 -4.84
C LYS A 359 -10.31 14.77 -6.29
N GLN A 360 -10.64 15.84 -7.00
CA GLN A 360 -11.06 15.82 -8.39
C GLN A 360 -10.05 15.14 -9.32
N GLY A 361 -10.55 14.25 -10.18
CA GLY A 361 -9.78 13.57 -11.22
C GLY A 361 -10.30 12.17 -11.53
N PHE A 362 -9.42 11.35 -12.11
CA PHE A 362 -9.68 9.93 -12.33
C PHE A 362 -9.29 9.14 -11.07
N THR A 363 -10.15 8.24 -10.60
CA THR A 363 -9.87 7.40 -9.42
C THR A 363 -10.34 5.98 -9.66
N ASN A 364 -9.43 5.00 -9.58
CA ASN A 364 -9.81 3.61 -9.42
C ASN A 364 -10.16 3.30 -7.96
N TYR A 365 -11.15 2.43 -7.78
CA TYR A 365 -11.54 1.89 -6.50
C TYR A 365 -12.08 0.47 -6.63
N MET A 366 -12.10 -0.24 -5.50
CA MET A 366 -12.71 -1.56 -5.36
C MET A 366 -13.42 -1.64 -4.02
N TYR A 367 -14.27 -2.67 -3.86
CA TYR A 367 -14.83 -3.01 -2.57
C TYR A 367 -14.00 -4.10 -1.91
N VAL A 368 -13.32 -3.75 -0.81
CA VAL A 368 -12.46 -4.67 -0.07
C VAL A 368 -13.28 -5.35 1.02
N THR A 369 -13.41 -6.67 0.91
CA THR A 369 -13.96 -7.51 1.97
C THR A 369 -12.91 -7.74 3.06
N ALA A 370 -13.25 -7.50 4.32
CA ALA A 370 -12.39 -7.81 5.45
C ALA A 370 -13.17 -8.37 6.65
N ASP A 371 -12.48 -9.16 7.47
CA ASP A 371 -13.02 -9.61 8.75
C ASP A 371 -13.07 -8.46 9.79
N LYS A 372 -13.62 -8.73 10.97
CA LYS A 372 -13.75 -7.74 12.06
C LYS A 372 -12.40 -7.22 12.58
N ASN A 373 -11.29 -7.91 12.28
CA ASN A 373 -9.93 -7.50 12.65
C ASN A 373 -9.23 -6.73 11.52
N GLY A 374 -9.92 -6.48 10.40
CA GLY A 374 -9.37 -5.80 9.23
C GLY A 374 -8.50 -6.71 8.35
N LYS A 375 -8.51 -8.03 8.56
CA LYS A 375 -7.79 -8.95 7.66
C LYS A 375 -8.58 -9.10 6.36
N VAL A 376 -7.90 -8.88 5.23
CA VAL A 376 -8.48 -9.04 3.89
C VAL A 376 -8.93 -10.48 3.68
N ASP A 377 -10.13 -10.63 3.12
CA ASP A 377 -10.62 -11.90 2.60
C ASP A 377 -10.66 -11.85 1.07
N GLY A 378 -9.63 -12.42 0.44
CA GLY A 378 -9.51 -12.47 -1.02
C GLY A 378 -10.40 -13.52 -1.67
N GLU A 379 -10.90 -14.51 -0.93
CA GLU A 379 -11.73 -15.58 -1.47
C GLU A 379 -13.17 -15.12 -1.66
N HIS A 380 -13.71 -14.43 -0.65
CA HIS A 380 -15.11 -14.01 -0.58
C HIS A 380 -15.27 -12.54 -0.95
N VAL A 381 -14.61 -12.11 -2.04
CA VAL A 381 -14.71 -10.74 -2.55
C VAL A 381 -16.04 -10.52 -3.27
N VAL A 382 -16.65 -9.36 -3.06
CA VAL A 382 -17.95 -9.01 -3.65
C VAL A 382 -17.86 -8.81 -5.18
N ASP A 383 -16.67 -8.46 -5.68
CA ASP A 383 -16.38 -8.26 -7.10
C ASP A 383 -16.03 -9.55 -7.86
N GLY A 384 -15.80 -10.65 -7.15
CA GLY A 384 -15.40 -11.92 -7.75
C GLY A 384 -13.90 -12.07 -7.98
N ASN A 385 -13.53 -13.28 -8.39
CA ASN A 385 -12.17 -13.68 -8.69
C ASN A 385 -12.16 -14.30 -10.10
N PHE A 386 -11.46 -13.66 -11.04
CA PHE A 386 -11.38 -14.11 -12.43
C PHE A 386 -9.92 -14.18 -12.85
N TYR A 387 -9.44 -15.37 -13.22
CA TYR A 387 -8.04 -15.56 -13.60
C TYR A 387 -7.61 -14.68 -14.80
N GLN A 388 -8.56 -14.18 -15.59
CA GLN A 388 -8.32 -13.29 -16.74
C GLN A 388 -8.04 -11.83 -16.35
N THR A 389 -8.32 -11.44 -15.10
CA THR A 389 -8.14 -10.06 -14.64
C THR A 389 -6.70 -9.60 -14.79
N GLU A 390 -6.52 -8.39 -15.30
CA GLU A 390 -5.23 -7.74 -15.38
C GLU A 390 -4.76 -7.36 -13.97
N ASN A 391 -3.55 -7.78 -13.61
CA ASN A 391 -2.91 -7.44 -12.36
C ASN A 391 -1.41 -7.28 -12.62
N GLU A 392 -0.81 -6.31 -11.95
CA GLU A 392 0.62 -6.12 -11.88
C GLU A 392 1.18 -6.78 -10.62
N TYR A 393 2.07 -7.75 -10.79
CA TYR A 393 2.76 -8.42 -9.70
C TYR A 393 4.19 -7.90 -9.56
N THR A 394 4.59 -7.59 -8.34
CA THR A 394 5.97 -7.19 -8.00
C THR A 394 6.54 -8.13 -6.96
N ILE A 395 7.79 -8.57 -7.16
CA ILE A 395 8.55 -9.43 -6.25
C ILE A 395 9.79 -8.68 -5.81
N LEU A 396 9.96 -8.52 -4.49
CA LEU A 396 11.15 -7.95 -3.89
C LEU A 396 11.97 -9.05 -3.21
N VAL A 397 13.27 -9.07 -3.49
CA VAL A 397 14.21 -10.06 -2.97
C VAL A 397 15.06 -9.43 -1.89
N TYR A 398 14.95 -9.98 -0.69
CA TYR A 398 15.72 -9.59 0.47
C TYR A 398 16.87 -10.56 0.67
N TYR A 399 18.03 -10.03 1.07
CA TYR A 399 19.19 -10.83 1.40
C TYR A 399 19.92 -10.24 2.60
N ARG A 400 20.27 -11.11 3.55
CA ARG A 400 21.08 -10.77 4.71
C ARG A 400 22.19 -11.81 4.85
N GLU A 401 23.43 -11.40 4.65
CA GLU A 401 24.57 -12.26 4.95
C GLU A 401 24.68 -12.50 6.46
N ASN A 402 25.39 -13.56 6.86
CA ASN A 402 25.52 -13.92 8.27
C ASN A 402 26.13 -12.79 9.14
N ASN A 403 26.93 -11.92 8.53
CA ASN A 403 27.58 -10.79 9.21
C ASN A 403 26.92 -9.44 8.91
N ASP A 404 25.83 -9.41 8.13
CA ASP A 404 25.11 -8.18 7.81
C ASP A 404 24.25 -7.71 8.98
N ARG A 405 24.16 -6.38 9.12
CA ARG A 405 23.42 -5.71 10.19
C ARG A 405 21.91 -5.54 9.90
N TYR A 406 21.49 -5.75 8.65
CA TYR A 406 20.13 -5.47 8.19
C TYR A 406 19.76 -6.35 6.98
N ASP A 407 18.46 -6.40 6.65
CA ASP A 407 17.97 -7.08 5.44
C ASP A 407 18.02 -6.12 4.24
N LYS A 408 18.97 -6.35 3.32
CA LYS A 408 19.07 -5.59 2.05
C LYS A 408 17.95 -6.02 1.11
N VAL A 409 17.51 -5.13 0.23
CA VAL A 409 16.65 -5.50 -0.91
C VAL A 409 17.51 -5.46 -2.17
N ILE A 410 17.92 -6.64 -2.63
CA ILE A 410 18.97 -6.81 -3.64
C ILE A 410 18.44 -7.00 -5.07
N GLY A 411 17.12 -7.11 -5.22
CA GLY A 411 16.50 -7.26 -6.53
C GLY A 411 15.00 -7.01 -6.50
N ILE A 412 14.48 -6.66 -7.68
CA ILE A 412 13.07 -6.51 -7.97
C ILE A 412 12.77 -7.28 -9.27
N GLY A 413 11.58 -7.86 -9.36
CA GLY A 413 11.02 -8.42 -10.59
C GLY A 413 9.55 -8.10 -10.69
N SER A 414 9.05 -7.88 -11.89
CA SER A 414 7.62 -7.65 -12.12
C SER A 414 7.10 -8.45 -13.31
N ALA A 415 5.81 -8.74 -13.28
CA ALA A 415 5.08 -9.34 -14.40
C ALA A 415 3.61 -8.91 -14.35
N ASN A 416 3.03 -8.68 -15.53
CA ASN A 416 1.61 -8.40 -15.69
C ASN A 416 0.88 -9.68 -16.16
N SER A 417 -0.34 -9.92 -15.66
CA SER A 417 -1.15 -11.08 -16.01
C SER A 417 -1.84 -11.02 -17.38
N GLU A 418 -1.75 -9.92 -18.14
CA GLU A 418 -2.20 -9.83 -19.55
C GLU A 418 -1.65 -10.99 -20.39
N ASN A 419 -0.40 -11.39 -20.12
CA ASN A 419 0.31 -12.46 -20.83
C ASN A 419 0.36 -13.76 -20.00
N ILE A 420 -0.74 -14.14 -19.36
CA ILE A 420 -0.79 -15.37 -18.57
C ILE A 420 -0.49 -16.60 -19.44
N ILE A 421 0.47 -17.42 -19.00
CA ILE A 421 0.89 -18.63 -19.71
C ILE A 421 0.27 -19.86 -19.02
N ASN A 422 -0.19 -20.83 -19.81
CA ASN A 422 -0.70 -22.11 -19.31
C ASN A 422 0.43 -23.11 -19.04
#